data_AF-A0ABD2RQU6-F1
#
_entry.id   AF-A0ABD2RQU6-F1
#
_cell.length_a   1.000
_cell.length_b   1.000
_cell.length_c   1.000
_cell.angle_alpha   90.00
_cell.angle_beta   90.00
_cell.angle_gamma   90.00
#
_symmetry.space_group_name_H-M   'P 1'
#
loop_
_entity.id
_entity.type
_entity.pdbx_description
1 polymer ?
#
loop_
_entity_poly.entity_id
_entity_poly.type
_entity_poly.pdbx_seq_one_letter_code
_entity_poly.pdbx_strand_id
1 'polypeptide(L)'
;IFYLIQHLFYFIFCFLYFIFPMAQITSSRSNTKAFYILGLVNILMLLQNVNCYEFKVGGSGDWSVPMDANANNYNQWAERSRFQIGDTISFNYSADKDSVLLVNKADFDNCN
;
A
#
# COMPACT_ATOMS: atom_id res chain seq x y z
N ILE A 1 -7.36 5.77 0.20
CA ILE A 1 -7.59 7.09 0.85
C ILE A 1 -6.29 7.76 1.27
N PHE A 2 -5.42 7.13 2.08
CA PHE A 2 -4.13 7.72 2.46
C PHE A 2 -3.23 8.07 1.26
N TYR A 3 -3.04 7.15 0.32
CA TYR A 3 -2.25 7.42 -0.90
C TYR A 3 -2.87 8.50 -1.80
N LEU A 4 -4.21 8.56 -1.88
CA LEU A 4 -4.91 9.55 -2.71
C LEU A 4 -4.78 10.96 -2.11
N ILE A 5 -4.88 11.07 -0.78
CA ILE A 5 -4.68 12.34 -0.05
C ILE A 5 -3.23 12.81 -0.16
N GLN A 6 -2.26 11.89 -0.05
CA GLN A 6 -0.85 12.22 -0.21
C GLN A 6 -0.54 12.73 -1.62
N HIS A 7 -1.02 12.04 -2.66
CA HIS A 7 -0.86 12.49 -4.04
C HIS A 7 -1.53 13.85 -4.30
N LEU A 8 -2.72 14.08 -3.74
CA LEU A 8 -3.42 15.36 -3.89
C LEU A 8 -2.65 16.50 -3.21
N PHE A 9 -2.08 16.24 -2.04
CA PHE A 9 -1.26 17.22 -1.30
C PHE A 9 0.00 17.57 -2.08
N TYR A 10 0.68 16.58 -2.67
CA TYR A 10 1.84 16.81 -3.53
C TYR A 10 1.48 17.59 -4.79
N PHE A 11 0.34 17.29 -5.42
CA PHE A 11 -0.12 18.02 -6.60
C PHE A 11 -0.38 19.49 -6.28
N ILE A 12 -1.07 19.76 -5.16
CA ILE A 12 -1.37 21.12 -4.69
C ILE A 12 -0.08 21.86 -4.32
N PHE A 13 0.86 21.20 -3.62
CA PHE A 13 2.13 21.80 -3.22
C PHE A 13 3.01 22.12 -4.43
N CYS A 14 3.08 21.22 -5.41
CA CYS A 14 3.80 21.44 -6.67
C CYS A 14 3.20 22.62 -7.47
N PHE A 15 1.88 22.70 -7.54
CA PHE A 15 1.20 23.79 -8.25
C PHE A 15 1.42 25.16 -7.57
N LEU A 16 1.29 25.23 -6.25
CA LEU A 16 1.42 26.48 -5.49
C LEU A 16 2.87 26.97 -5.33
N TYR A 17 3.83 26.07 -5.14
CA TYR A 17 5.21 26.45 -4.83
C TYR A 17 6.16 26.45 -6.03
N PHE A 18 5.83 25.78 -7.14
CA PHE A 18 6.74 25.68 -8.29
C PHE A 18 6.22 26.36 -9.56
N ILE A 19 4.94 26.18 -9.92
CA ILE A 19 4.39 26.77 -11.15
C ILE A 19 4.16 28.27 -11.01
N PHE A 20 3.65 28.73 -9.86
CA PHE A 20 3.38 30.14 -9.60
C PHE A 20 4.64 31.04 -9.61
N PRO A 21 5.76 30.69 -8.95
CA PRO A 21 6.96 31.53 -8.99
C PRO A 21 7.77 31.40 -10.29
N MET A 22 7.63 30.31 -11.04
CA MET A 22 8.29 30.16 -12.36
C MET A 22 7.72 31.14 -13.39
N ALA A 23 6.47 31.58 -13.24
CA ALA A 23 5.87 32.64 -14.05
C ALA A 23 6.38 34.05 -13.70
N GLN A 24 7.16 34.24 -12.61
CA GLN A 24 7.55 35.57 -12.10
C GLN A 24 9.06 35.84 -12.14
N ILE A 25 9.92 34.85 -12.42
CA ILE A 25 11.37 34.99 -12.25
C ILE A 25 12.10 34.58 -13.54
N THR A 26 12.14 35.49 -14.50
CA THR A 26 12.91 35.34 -15.75
C THR A 26 14.20 36.18 -15.79
N SER A 27 14.76 36.66 -14.66
CA SER A 27 15.86 37.67 -14.74
C SER A 27 17.08 37.58 -13.80
N SER A 28 17.33 36.51 -13.03
CA SER A 28 18.54 36.49 -12.16
C SER A 28 19.45 35.27 -12.36
N ARG A 29 20.65 35.53 -12.93
CA ARG A 29 21.76 34.60 -13.18
C ARG A 29 22.44 34.06 -11.91
N SER A 30 22.05 34.52 -10.72
CA SER A 30 22.62 34.13 -9.42
C SER A 30 22.02 32.82 -8.85
N ASN A 31 20.84 32.41 -9.32
CA ASN A 31 20.04 31.37 -8.67
C ASN A 31 20.24 29.95 -9.22
N THR A 32 21.17 29.73 -10.15
CA THR A 32 21.38 28.44 -10.84
C THR A 32 21.63 27.28 -9.87
N LYS A 33 22.41 27.49 -8.82
CA LYS A 33 22.64 26.47 -7.77
C LYS A 33 21.38 26.17 -6.96
N ALA A 34 20.59 27.20 -6.66
CA ALA A 34 19.32 27.04 -5.95
C ALA A 34 18.31 26.24 -6.80
N PHE A 35 18.29 26.43 -8.12
CA PHE A 35 17.45 25.62 -9.02
C PHE A 35 17.83 24.13 -9.02
N TYR A 36 19.13 23.81 -9.06
CA TYR A 36 19.57 22.41 -8.95
C TYR A 36 19.20 21.78 -7.61
N ILE A 37 19.34 22.53 -6.52
CA ILE A 37 18.96 22.07 -5.17
C ILE A 37 17.45 21.86 -5.09
N LEU A 38 16.64 22.80 -5.58
CA LEU A 38 15.18 22.68 -5.60
C LEU A 38 14.70 21.51 -6.47
N GLY A 39 15.36 21.29 -7.62
CA GLY A 39 15.10 20.14 -8.48
C GLY A 39 15.41 18.81 -7.78
N LEU A 40 16.56 18.72 -7.11
CA LEU A 40 16.95 17.54 -6.33
C LEU A 40 15.96 17.25 -5.19
N VAL A 41 15.55 18.29 -4.46
CA VAL A 41 14.57 18.17 -3.36
C VAL A 41 13.22 17.68 -3.87
N ASN A 42 12.75 18.13 -5.04
CA ASN A 42 11.53 17.59 -5.66
C ASN A 42 11.66 16.10 -5.99
N ILE A 43 12.77 15.70 -6.63
CA ILE A 43 13.00 14.31 -7.00
C ILE A 43 13.01 13.42 -5.75
N LEU A 44 13.63 13.87 -4.66
CA LEU A 44 13.64 13.14 -3.38
C LEU A 44 12.25 13.04 -2.74
N MET A 45 11.40 14.06 -2.89
CA MET A 45 10.01 14.03 -2.40
C MET A 45 9.08 13.13 -3.23
N LEU A 46 9.44 12.81 -4.48
CA LEU A 46 8.73 11.85 -5.32
C LEU A 46 8.99 10.39 -4.90
N LEU A 47 10.00 10.14 -4.07
CA LEU A 47 10.26 8.82 -3.47
C LEU A 47 9.27 8.61 -2.32
N GLN A 48 8.09 8.09 -2.65
CA GLN A 48 7.05 7.77 -1.68
C GLN A 48 7.39 6.46 -0.96
N ASN A 49 7.03 6.37 0.32
CA ASN A 49 7.02 5.09 1.02
C ASN A 49 5.88 4.23 0.47
N VAL A 50 6.22 3.16 -0.24
CA VAL A 50 5.28 2.08 -0.55
C VAL A 50 5.19 1.23 0.71
N ASN A 51 4.10 1.35 1.46
CA ASN A 51 3.81 0.41 2.54
C ASN A 51 3.26 -0.86 1.89
N CYS A 52 4.13 -1.85 1.72
CA CYS A 52 3.76 -3.22 1.43
C CYS A 52 3.86 -4.00 2.75
N TYR A 53 2.73 -4.51 3.23
CA TYR A 53 2.69 -5.35 4.42
C TYR A 53 2.35 -6.79 4.04
N GLU A 54 3.04 -7.73 4.66
CA GLU A 54 2.75 -9.16 4.51
C GLU A 54 1.87 -9.63 5.68
N PHE A 55 0.63 -10.00 5.36
CA PHE A 55 -0.34 -10.54 6.31
C PHE A 55 -0.23 -12.06 6.37
N LYS A 56 0.14 -12.59 7.53
CA LYS A 56 0.05 -14.03 7.81
C LYS A 56 -1.38 -14.41 8.19
N VAL A 57 -1.96 -15.35 7.46
CA VAL A 57 -3.35 -15.79 7.67
C VAL A 57 -3.48 -16.46 9.03
N GLY A 58 -4.51 -16.09 9.81
CA GLY A 58 -4.70 -16.60 11.17
C GLY A 58 -3.80 -15.95 12.23
N GLY A 59 -2.99 -14.96 11.86
CA GLY A 59 -2.09 -14.24 12.78
C GLY A 59 -0.83 -15.05 13.06
N SER A 60 -0.77 -15.70 14.21
CA SER A 60 0.36 -16.58 14.60
C SER A 60 0.12 -18.06 14.29
N GLY A 61 -1.08 -18.43 13.84
CA GLY A 61 -1.42 -19.80 13.46
C GLY A 61 -1.07 -20.12 12.01
N ASP A 62 -0.96 -21.40 11.70
CA ASP A 62 -0.82 -21.91 10.34
C ASP A 62 -2.19 -22.03 9.65
N TRP A 63 -2.18 -21.93 8.32
CA TRP A 63 -3.35 -22.24 7.51
C TRP A 63 -3.73 -23.71 7.68
N SER A 64 -4.83 -23.95 8.38
CA SER A 64 -5.30 -25.28 8.73
C SER A 64 -6.81 -25.29 9.00
N VAL A 65 -7.43 -26.46 8.88
CA VAL A 65 -8.84 -26.65 9.23
C VAL A 65 -9.00 -26.45 10.75
N PRO A 66 -9.82 -25.48 11.20
CA PRO A 66 -10.03 -25.27 12.62
C PRO A 66 -10.66 -26.52 13.25
N MET A 67 -10.00 -27.10 14.26
CA MET A 67 -10.48 -28.31 14.94
C MET A 67 -11.66 -28.06 15.88
N ASP A 68 -11.81 -26.83 16.38
CA ASP A 68 -12.87 -26.44 17.30
C ASP A 68 -13.83 -25.46 16.64
N ALA A 69 -15.13 -25.56 16.95
CA ALA A 69 -16.14 -24.59 16.49
C ALA A 69 -15.90 -23.15 17.02
N ASN A 70 -15.08 -23.01 18.06
CA ASN A 70 -14.65 -21.73 18.65
C ASN A 70 -13.24 -21.31 18.22
N ALA A 71 -12.58 -22.08 17.34
CA ALA A 71 -11.27 -21.72 16.83
C ALA A 71 -11.34 -20.41 16.04
N ASN A 72 -10.21 -19.69 16.01
CA ASN A 72 -10.10 -18.38 15.36
C ASN A 72 -10.65 -18.43 13.94
N ASN A 73 -11.81 -17.81 13.75
CA ASN A 73 -12.47 -17.78 12.46
C ASN A 73 -11.66 -16.87 11.53
N TYR A 74 -11.26 -17.38 10.36
CA TYR A 74 -10.53 -16.60 9.36
C TYR A 74 -11.26 -15.33 8.94
N ASN A 75 -12.61 -15.32 9.01
CA ASN A 75 -13.41 -14.11 8.79
C ASN A 75 -13.13 -13.04 9.85
N GLN A 76 -13.04 -13.42 11.14
CA GLN A 76 -12.73 -12.45 12.21
C GLN A 76 -11.30 -11.91 12.09
N TRP A 77 -10.35 -12.73 11.65
CA TRP A 77 -8.99 -12.28 11.36
C TRP A 77 -8.98 -11.27 10.18
N ALA A 78 -9.73 -11.57 9.12
CA ALA A 78 -9.84 -10.69 7.97
C ALA A 78 -10.52 -9.36 8.32
N GLU A 79 -11.56 -9.37 9.16
CA GLU A 79 -12.27 -8.17 9.63
C GLU A 79 -11.37 -7.23 10.45
N ARG A 80 -10.44 -7.78 11.23
CA ARG A 80 -9.47 -6.99 12.00
C ARG A 80 -8.33 -6.44 11.14
N SER A 81 -8.11 -7.01 9.96
CA SER A 81 -7.03 -6.65 9.05
C SER A 81 -7.49 -5.58 8.06
N ARG A 82 -6.59 -4.66 7.68
CA ARG A 82 -6.86 -3.64 6.66
C ARG A 82 -5.96 -3.87 5.46
N PHE A 83 -6.46 -4.57 4.46
CA PHE A 83 -5.76 -4.85 3.21
C PHE A 83 -5.75 -3.62 2.29
N GLN A 84 -4.58 -3.31 1.73
CA GLN A 84 -4.37 -2.27 0.74
C GLN A 84 -3.78 -2.86 -0.54
N ILE A 85 -3.92 -2.12 -1.65
CA ILE A 85 -3.31 -2.52 -2.91
C ILE A 85 -1.79 -2.53 -2.74
N GLY A 86 -1.17 -3.66 -3.05
CA GLY A 86 0.27 -3.87 -2.90
C GLY A 86 0.64 -4.73 -1.67
N ASP A 87 -0.31 -4.98 -0.76
CA ASP A 87 -0.08 -5.91 0.34
C ASP A 87 -0.08 -7.37 -0.14
N THR A 88 0.57 -8.24 0.63
CA THR A 88 0.66 -9.68 0.34
C THR A 88 -0.02 -10.48 1.44
N ILE A 89 -0.76 -11.53 1.07
CA ILE A 89 -1.37 -12.46 2.02
C ILE A 89 -0.62 -13.78 1.94
N SER A 90 -0.05 -14.20 3.06
CA SER A 90 0.86 -15.33 3.18
C SER A 90 0.18 -16.49 3.89
N PHE A 91 0.05 -17.61 3.17
CA PHE A 91 -0.56 -18.84 3.64
C PHE A 91 0.55 -19.84 3.96
N ASN A 92 0.78 -20.11 5.24
CA ASN A 92 1.76 -21.10 5.68
C ASN A 92 1.07 -22.44 5.97
N TYR A 93 1.38 -23.47 5.20
CA TYR A 93 0.88 -24.83 5.39
C TYR A 93 1.85 -25.85 4.80
N SER A 94 1.75 -27.11 5.24
CA SER A 94 2.53 -28.20 4.64
C SER A 94 1.92 -28.59 3.30
N ALA A 95 2.71 -28.60 2.23
CA ALA A 95 2.22 -28.78 0.86
C ALA A 95 1.56 -30.14 0.59
N ASP A 96 1.78 -31.14 1.47
CA ASP A 96 1.13 -32.45 1.43
C ASP A 96 -0.24 -32.47 2.12
N LYS A 97 -0.59 -31.43 2.87
CA LYS A 97 -1.80 -31.38 3.72
C LYS A 97 -2.92 -30.54 3.14
N ASP A 98 -2.58 -29.47 2.44
CA ASP A 98 -3.57 -28.48 2.01
C ASP A 98 -3.14 -27.75 0.73
N SER A 99 -4.03 -26.93 0.19
CA SER A 99 -3.79 -26.05 -0.95
C SER A 99 -4.64 -24.78 -0.83
N VAL A 100 -4.21 -23.71 -1.50
CA VAL A 100 -4.96 -22.44 -1.53
C VAL A 100 -5.48 -22.21 -2.94
N LEU A 101 -6.79 -22.02 -3.05
CA LEU A 101 -7.47 -21.73 -4.31
C LEU A 101 -8.11 -20.35 -4.27
N LEU A 102 -7.94 -19.61 -5.37
CA LEU A 102 -8.67 -18.37 -5.59
C LEU A 102 -10.03 -18.72 -6.21
N VAL A 103 -11.10 -18.46 -5.47
CA VAL A 103 -12.47 -18.74 -5.88
C VAL A 103 -13.28 -17.44 -5.99
N ASN A 104 -14.37 -17.49 -6.75
CA ASN A 104 -15.36 -16.41 -6.73
C ASN A 104 -16.27 -16.54 -5.50
N LYS A 105 -17.14 -15.54 -5.28
CA LYS A 105 -18.03 -15.54 -4.12
C LYS A 105 -18.99 -16.75 -4.08
N ALA A 106 -19.57 -17.13 -5.21
CA ALA A 106 -20.54 -18.22 -5.25
C ALA A 106 -19.87 -19.57 -4.94
N ASP A 107 -18.68 -19.80 -5.48
CA ASP A 107 -17.91 -21.02 -5.21
C ASP A 107 -17.40 -21.05 -3.76
N PHE A 108 -17.01 -19.89 -3.20
CA PHE A 108 -16.70 -19.77 -1.78
C PHE A 108 -17.89 -20.13 -0.89
N ASP A 109 -19.09 -19.58 -1.17
CA ASP A 109 -20.29 -19.81 -0.38
C ASP A 109 -20.78 -21.27 -0.46
N ASN A 110 -20.50 -21.97 -1.57
CA ASN A 110 -20.93 -23.36 -1.81
C ASN A 110 -19.82 -24.41 -1.63
N CYS A 111 -18.58 -23.99 -1.33
CA CYS A 111 -17.39 -24.86 -1.28
C CYS A 111 -17.20 -25.69 -2.57
N ASN A 112 -17.26 -25.02 -3.73
CA ASN A 112 -17.10 -25.63 -5.06
C ASN A 112 -15.71 -25.40 -5.66
#